data_AF-A0A918FH24-F1
#
_entry.id   AF-A0A918FH24-F1
#
_cell.length_a   1.000
_cell.length_b   1.000
_cell.length_c   1.000
_cell.angle_alpha   90.00
_cell.angle_beta   90.00
_cell.angle_gamma   90.00
#
_symmetry.space_group_name_H-M   'P 1'
#
loop_
_entity.id
_entity.type
_entity.pdbx_description
1 polymer ?
#
loop_
_entity_poly.entity_id
_entity_poly.type
_entity_poly.pdbx_seq_one_letter_code
_entity_poly.pdbx_strand_id
1 'polypeptide(L)'
;MKRMMMSVVVLGSSAGALQASQPTQPSARTPLVKVTLTQDQLKTTTVNGKAVDTVIPSPKSVLPNDVLREEVTVVNVSGKLVKNPTISVPVPKGTTFAGSATGSTDRWNTQYSVDNGKTYAASPQKSVTTTENGKSVTKQVAALPSEYTNVRWAIGTLLVDETLKLSFLVKVN
;
A
#
# COMPACT_ATOMS: atom_id res chain seq x y z
N MET A 1 17.17 46.57 40.55
CA MET A 1 17.95 45.46 39.97
C MET A 1 17.84 45.56 38.45
N LYS A 2 18.85 46.13 37.80
CA LYS A 2 19.76 45.45 36.83
C LYS A 2 18.98 44.80 35.65
N ARG A 3 18.87 45.49 34.51
CA ARG A 3 19.73 45.38 33.28
C ARG A 3 19.09 44.39 32.28
N MET A 4 18.96 44.62 30.97
CA MET A 4 19.49 45.63 30.06
C MET A 4 18.79 45.44 28.71
N MET A 5 18.36 46.52 28.06
CA MET A 5 18.01 46.54 26.64
C MET A 5 19.26 46.25 25.81
N MET A 6 19.12 45.53 24.69
CA MET A 6 20.04 45.72 23.57
C MET A 6 19.31 45.49 22.25
N SER A 7 18.75 46.58 21.75
CA SER A 7 18.50 46.77 20.33
C SER A 7 19.85 46.86 19.63
N VAL A 8 20.10 45.95 18.69
CA VAL A 8 21.21 46.08 17.75
C VAL A 8 20.64 46.63 16.45
N VAL A 9 20.84 47.93 16.25
CA VAL A 9 20.81 48.57 14.93
C VAL A 9 22.21 48.42 14.35
N VAL A 10 22.35 47.71 13.24
CA VAL A 10 23.56 47.73 12.43
C VAL A 10 23.33 48.71 11.27
N LEU A 11 24.07 49.82 11.30
CA LEU A 11 24.29 50.71 10.15
C LEU A 11 25.36 50.10 9.25
N GLY A 12 25.15 50.21 7.95
CA GLY A 12 25.79 49.38 6.92
C GLY A 12 27.19 49.80 6.46
N SER A 13 27.70 48.99 5.54
CA SER A 13 28.79 49.34 4.63
C SER A 13 28.78 48.39 3.42
N SER A 14 28.89 49.01 2.25
CA SER A 14 28.92 48.47 0.89
C SER A 14 29.99 47.41 0.63
N ALA A 15 29.67 46.40 -0.20
CA ALA A 15 30.47 45.90 -1.32
C ALA A 15 30.06 44.46 -1.68
N GLY A 16 29.87 44.20 -2.98
CA GLY A 16 29.76 42.86 -3.55
C GLY A 16 28.35 42.27 -3.50
N ALA A 17 27.59 42.43 -4.59
CA ALA A 17 26.42 41.60 -4.85
C ALA A 17 26.89 40.17 -5.19
N LEU A 18 27.26 39.40 -4.17
CA LEU A 18 27.18 37.94 -4.24
C LEU A 18 25.71 37.60 -4.05
N GLN A 19 25.04 37.22 -5.13
CA GLN A 19 23.74 36.56 -5.09
C GLN A 19 23.88 35.31 -4.22
N ALA A 20 23.48 35.44 -2.95
CA ALA A 20 23.20 34.30 -2.10
C ALA A 20 22.03 33.56 -2.75
N SER A 21 22.34 32.43 -3.37
CA SER A 21 21.35 31.42 -3.77
C SER A 21 20.51 31.07 -2.55
N GLN A 22 19.26 31.55 -2.52
CA GLN A 22 18.29 31.14 -1.53
C GLN A 22 18.16 29.61 -1.62
N PRO A 23 18.28 28.88 -0.49
CA PRO A 23 18.00 27.46 -0.51
C PRO A 23 16.53 27.28 -0.92
N THR A 24 16.31 26.60 -2.03
CA THR A 24 14.98 26.19 -2.48
C THR A 24 14.34 25.35 -1.38
N GLN A 25 13.43 25.94 -0.62
CA GLN A 25 12.67 25.23 0.39
C GLN A 25 11.81 24.18 -0.33
N PRO A 26 11.94 22.88 -0.01
CA PRO A 26 11.13 21.84 -0.65
C PRO A 26 9.66 22.14 -0.37
N SER A 27 8.89 22.43 -1.43
CA SER A 27 7.45 22.60 -1.33
C SER A 27 6.84 21.31 -0.78
N ALA A 28 6.24 21.36 0.41
CA ALA A 28 5.53 20.24 0.98
C ALA A 28 4.41 19.83 0.02
N ARG A 29 4.54 18.67 -0.63
CA ARG A 29 3.49 18.12 -1.50
C ARG A 29 2.34 17.70 -0.60
N THR A 30 1.21 18.40 -0.65
CA THR A 30 0.00 17.97 0.04
C THR A 30 -0.42 16.59 -0.48
N PRO A 31 -0.63 15.60 0.38
CA PRO A 31 -1.05 14.27 -0.05
C PRO A 31 -2.43 14.36 -0.68
N LEU A 32 -2.60 13.79 -1.88
CA LEU A 32 -3.87 13.77 -2.59
C LEU A 32 -4.85 12.76 -1.98
N VAL A 33 -4.32 11.69 -1.40
CA VAL A 33 -5.08 10.54 -0.92
C VAL A 33 -4.52 10.11 0.43
N LYS A 34 -5.40 9.81 1.38
CA LYS A 34 -5.10 9.18 2.66
C LYS A 34 -5.42 7.69 2.57
N VAL A 35 -4.52 6.84 3.06
CA VAL A 35 -4.71 5.38 3.10
C VAL A 35 -4.61 4.89 4.53
N THR A 36 -5.58 4.09 4.95
CA THR A 36 -5.61 3.43 6.26
C THR A 36 -5.72 1.92 6.03
N LEU A 37 -4.88 1.14 6.71
CA LEU A 37 -4.94 -0.32 6.71
C LEU A 37 -5.48 -0.81 8.05
N THR A 38 -6.49 -1.65 8.03
CA THR A 38 -7.06 -2.31 9.20
C THR A 38 -7.15 -3.81 8.95
N GLN A 39 -6.92 -4.60 10.00
CA GLN A 39 -6.87 -6.05 9.92
C GLN A 39 -7.99 -6.66 10.76
N ASP A 40 -8.77 -7.55 10.16
CA ASP A 40 -9.81 -8.34 10.83
C ASP A 40 -9.49 -9.82 10.67
N GLN A 41 -9.90 -10.66 11.62
CA GLN A 41 -9.84 -12.11 11.47
C GLN A 41 -11.18 -12.66 10.97
N LEU A 42 -11.13 -13.53 9.98
CA LEU A 42 -12.27 -14.30 9.50
C LEU A 42 -12.26 -15.69 10.13
N LYS A 43 -13.34 -16.05 10.81
CA LYS A 43 -13.48 -17.34 11.48
C LYS A 43 -14.77 -18.02 11.06
N THR A 44 -14.65 -19.13 10.35
CA THR A 44 -15.78 -20.03 10.09
C THR A 44 -16.01 -20.89 11.33
N THR A 45 -17.14 -20.70 12.02
CA THR A 45 -17.52 -21.49 13.19
C THR A 45 -18.76 -22.31 12.86
N THR A 46 -18.78 -23.59 13.25
CA THR A 46 -19.96 -24.42 13.10
C THR A 46 -20.94 -24.16 14.25
N VAL A 47 -22.08 -23.53 13.96
CA VAL A 47 -23.18 -23.36 14.92
C VAL A 47 -24.33 -24.26 14.46
N ASN A 48 -24.73 -25.23 15.28
CA ASN A 48 -25.80 -26.19 14.96
C ASN A 48 -25.59 -26.96 13.64
N GLY A 49 -24.35 -27.39 13.37
CA GLY A 49 -24.02 -28.14 12.14
C GLY A 49 -23.93 -27.29 10.87
N LYS A 50 -24.12 -25.97 10.95
CA LYS A 50 -23.93 -25.04 9.82
C LYS A 50 -22.69 -24.18 10.03
N ALA A 51 -21.89 -24.04 8.99
CA ALA A 51 -20.79 -23.09 8.95
C ALA A 51 -21.34 -21.65 8.99
N VAL A 52 -20.87 -20.85 9.94
CA VAL A 52 -21.17 -19.43 10.10
C VAL A 52 -19.87 -18.66 10.11
N ASP A 53 -19.70 -17.74 9.16
CA ASP A 53 -18.54 -16.86 9.11
C ASP A 53 -18.71 -15.72 10.11
N THR A 54 -17.78 -15.62 11.05
CA THR A 54 -17.70 -14.55 12.04
C THR A 54 -16.49 -13.67 11.74
N VAL A 55 -16.68 -12.36 11.80
CA VAL A 55 -15.61 -11.37 11.68
C VAL A 55 -15.21 -10.91 13.07
N ILE A 56 -13.93 -11.06 13.42
CA ILE A 56 -13.36 -10.56 14.67
C ILE A 56 -12.54 -9.30 14.31
N PRO A 57 -13.03 -8.10 14.64
CA PRO A 57 -12.33 -6.87 14.29
C PRO A 57 -11.08 -6.70 15.15
N SER A 58 -9.97 -6.28 14.53
CA SER A 58 -8.71 -5.96 15.23
C SER A 58 -8.30 -7.04 16.25
N PRO A 59 -8.04 -8.29 15.80
CA PRO A 59 -7.73 -9.40 16.69
C PRO A 59 -6.46 -9.10 17.51
N LYS A 60 -6.52 -9.36 18.82
CA LYS A 60 -5.35 -9.16 19.73
C LYS A 60 -4.24 -10.18 19.50
N SER A 61 -4.60 -11.35 18.99
CA SER A 61 -3.68 -12.44 18.66
C SER A 61 -4.26 -13.24 17.50
N VAL A 62 -3.38 -13.80 16.69
CA VAL A 62 -3.71 -14.68 15.57
C VAL A 62 -2.86 -15.95 15.68
N LEU A 63 -3.38 -17.07 15.19
CA LEU A 63 -2.76 -18.38 15.20
C LEU A 63 -2.35 -18.77 13.77
N PRO A 64 -1.39 -19.69 13.60
CA PRO A 64 -1.08 -20.28 12.30
C PRO A 64 -2.33 -20.81 11.60
N ASN A 65 -2.42 -20.57 10.29
CA ASN A 65 -3.57 -20.86 9.42
C ASN A 65 -4.82 -19.98 9.61
N ASP A 66 -4.83 -19.02 10.53
CA ASP A 66 -5.90 -18.03 10.56
C ASP A 66 -5.98 -17.25 9.25
N VAL A 67 -7.19 -16.96 8.79
CA VAL A 67 -7.44 -16.10 7.63
C VAL A 67 -7.75 -14.70 8.12
N LEU A 68 -6.99 -13.73 7.62
CA LEU A 68 -7.12 -12.32 7.97
C LEU A 68 -7.57 -11.55 6.74
N ARG A 69 -8.46 -10.58 6.96
CA ARG A 69 -8.89 -9.60 5.96
C ARG A 69 -8.14 -8.31 6.21
N GLU A 70 -7.35 -7.92 5.23
CA GLU A 70 -6.67 -6.63 5.16
C GLU A 70 -7.60 -5.63 4.46
N GLU A 71 -8.28 -4.77 5.22
CA GLU A 71 -9.11 -3.68 4.70
C GLU A 71 -8.27 -2.41 4.50
N VAL A 72 -8.25 -1.93 3.26
CA VAL A 72 -7.57 -0.73 2.81
C VAL A 72 -8.63 0.34 2.55
N THR A 73 -8.71 1.31 3.45
CA THR A 73 -9.58 2.48 3.30
C THR A 73 -8.81 3.62 2.64
N VAL A 74 -9.29 4.04 1.48
CA VAL A 74 -8.69 5.07 0.63
C VAL A 74 -9.61 6.28 0.63
N VAL A 75 -9.12 7.44 1.08
CA VAL A 75 -9.90 8.68 1.16
C VAL A 75 -9.24 9.76 0.31
N ASN A 76 -9.98 10.35 -0.60
CA ASN A 76 -9.52 11.54 -1.32
C ASN A 76 -9.60 12.76 -0.40
N VAL A 77 -8.44 13.29 0.00
CA VAL A 77 -8.33 14.44 0.91
C VAL A 77 -7.85 15.71 0.18
N SER A 78 -7.81 15.68 -1.15
CA SER A 78 -7.26 16.76 -1.97
C SER A 78 -8.22 17.93 -2.21
N GLY A 79 -9.51 17.77 -1.88
CA GLY A 79 -10.56 18.74 -2.24
C GLY A 79 -10.86 18.82 -3.75
N LYS A 80 -10.30 17.90 -4.56
CA LYS A 80 -10.44 17.87 -6.03
C LYS A 80 -10.61 16.44 -6.53
N LEU A 81 -11.09 16.27 -7.75
CA LEU A 81 -11.13 14.97 -8.42
C LEU A 81 -9.71 14.40 -8.59
N VAL A 82 -9.46 13.18 -8.13
CA VAL A 82 -8.17 12.48 -8.31
C VAL A 82 -8.33 11.42 -9.39
N LYS A 83 -7.52 11.49 -10.45
CA LYS A 83 -7.55 10.53 -11.57
C LYS A 83 -6.43 9.51 -11.46
N ASN A 84 -6.74 8.26 -11.79
CA ASN A 84 -5.83 7.13 -11.85
C ASN A 84 -4.99 6.88 -10.58
N PRO A 85 -5.50 7.04 -9.34
CA PRO A 85 -4.68 6.73 -8.17
C PRO A 85 -4.36 5.24 -8.08
N THR A 86 -3.10 4.94 -7.78
CA THR A 86 -2.64 3.57 -7.52
C THR A 86 -2.34 3.38 -6.04
N ILE A 87 -2.99 2.41 -5.41
CA ILE A 87 -2.78 2.07 -4.00
C ILE A 87 -2.09 0.71 -3.96
N SER A 88 -0.95 0.62 -3.29
CA SER A 88 -0.20 -0.63 -3.16
C SER A 88 0.06 -0.92 -1.70
N VAL A 89 -0.18 -2.18 -1.31
CA VAL A 89 0.02 -2.67 0.05
C VAL A 89 0.86 -3.95 -0.01
N PRO A 90 1.93 -4.07 0.80
CA PRO A 90 2.67 -5.33 0.91
C PRO A 90 1.84 -6.40 1.63
N VAL A 91 2.03 -7.65 1.25
CA VAL A 91 1.55 -8.79 2.04
C VAL A 91 2.36 -8.82 3.35
N PRO A 92 1.72 -8.82 4.53
CA PRO A 92 2.43 -8.80 5.80
C PRO A 92 3.40 -9.97 5.96
N LYS A 93 4.54 -9.72 6.60
CA LYS A 93 5.50 -10.77 6.95
C LYS A 93 4.83 -11.80 7.87
N GLY A 94 5.19 -13.08 7.68
CA GLY A 94 4.57 -14.18 8.44
C GLY A 94 3.16 -14.55 7.96
N THR A 95 2.72 -13.97 6.85
CA THR A 95 1.47 -14.35 6.18
C THR A 95 1.73 -14.67 4.71
N THR A 96 0.75 -15.32 4.09
CA THR A 96 0.72 -15.67 2.68
C THR A 96 -0.56 -15.13 2.07
N PHE A 97 -0.52 -14.55 0.88
CA PHE A 97 -1.73 -14.10 0.20
C PHE A 97 -2.68 -15.28 -0.05
N ALA A 98 -3.94 -15.10 0.36
CA ALA A 98 -4.97 -16.13 0.32
C ALA A 98 -6.09 -15.83 -0.70
N GLY A 99 -6.18 -14.59 -1.17
CA GLY A 99 -7.15 -14.21 -2.20
C GLY A 99 -7.51 -12.74 -2.18
N SER A 100 -8.25 -12.31 -3.21
CA SER A 100 -8.85 -10.98 -3.21
C SER A 100 -10.22 -11.05 -2.53
N ALA A 101 -10.49 -10.14 -1.59
CA ALA A 101 -11.80 -10.00 -0.98
C ALA A 101 -12.66 -8.94 -1.69
N THR A 102 -12.02 -7.99 -2.38
CA THR A 102 -12.69 -7.00 -3.25
C THR A 102 -12.33 -7.26 -4.71
N GLY A 103 -13.31 -7.77 -5.47
CA GLY A 103 -13.14 -8.05 -6.89
C GLY A 103 -12.82 -6.81 -7.72
N SER A 104 -12.13 -7.02 -8.85
CA SER A 104 -11.91 -5.98 -9.85
C SER A 104 -13.24 -5.56 -10.49
N THR A 105 -13.35 -4.30 -10.89
CA THR A 105 -14.50 -3.72 -11.60
C THR A 105 -14.01 -2.85 -12.75
N ASP A 106 -14.91 -2.28 -13.54
CA ASP A 106 -14.57 -1.27 -14.55
C ASP A 106 -13.92 -0.02 -13.94
N ARG A 107 -14.15 0.22 -12.64
CA ARG A 107 -13.61 1.38 -11.92
C ARG A 107 -12.25 1.12 -11.30
N TRP A 108 -11.89 -0.11 -10.96
CA TRP A 108 -10.57 -0.44 -10.44
C TRP A 108 -10.14 -1.85 -10.80
N ASN A 109 -8.85 -2.02 -11.09
CA ASN A 109 -8.26 -3.34 -11.32
C ASN A 109 -7.32 -3.73 -10.18
N THR A 110 -7.45 -4.96 -9.70
CA THR A 110 -6.51 -5.55 -8.76
C THR A 110 -5.34 -6.19 -9.53
N GLN A 111 -4.13 -5.88 -9.11
CA GLN A 111 -2.88 -6.38 -9.66
C GLN A 111 -1.99 -6.89 -8.52
N TYR A 112 -1.11 -7.82 -8.84
CA TYR A 112 -0.24 -8.48 -7.86
C TYR A 112 1.22 -8.38 -8.30
N SER A 113 2.10 -8.36 -7.32
CA SER A 113 3.56 -8.39 -7.51
C SER A 113 4.14 -9.63 -6.85
N VAL A 114 5.20 -10.17 -7.44
CA VAL A 114 6.01 -11.28 -6.90
C VAL A 114 7.46 -10.84 -6.67
N ASP A 115 7.75 -9.56 -6.86
CA ASP A 115 9.10 -9.00 -6.88
C ASP A 115 9.27 -7.79 -5.94
N ASN A 116 8.51 -7.79 -4.83
CA ASN A 116 8.48 -6.74 -3.80
C ASN A 116 7.98 -5.39 -4.33
N GLY A 117 7.04 -5.42 -5.27
CA GLY A 117 6.37 -4.24 -5.79
C GLY A 117 7.14 -3.52 -6.90
N LYS A 118 8.03 -4.23 -7.61
CA LYS A 118 8.72 -3.65 -8.78
C LYS A 118 7.84 -3.75 -10.02
N THR A 119 7.21 -4.90 -10.23
CA THR A 119 6.28 -5.15 -11.32
C THR A 119 4.92 -5.61 -10.80
N TYR A 120 3.87 -5.32 -11.55
CA TYR A 120 2.49 -5.67 -11.20
C TYR A 120 1.75 -6.20 -12.41
N ALA A 121 1.02 -7.28 -12.22
CA ALA A 121 0.18 -7.89 -13.24
C ALA A 121 -1.08 -8.48 -12.60
N ALA A 122 -2.18 -8.58 -13.36
CA ALA A 122 -3.38 -9.29 -12.89
C ALA A 122 -3.11 -10.78 -12.63
N SER A 123 -2.18 -11.37 -13.39
CA SER A 123 -1.64 -12.71 -13.19
C SER A 123 -0.11 -12.64 -13.35
N PRO A 124 0.65 -12.48 -12.25
CA PRO A 124 2.10 -12.41 -12.32
C PRO A 124 2.71 -13.73 -12.76
N GLN A 125 3.79 -13.65 -13.55
CA GLN A 125 4.57 -14.79 -14.02
C GLN A 125 5.96 -14.74 -13.41
N LYS A 126 6.61 -15.91 -13.35
CA LYS A 126 8.00 -16.05 -12.93
C LYS A 126 8.78 -16.89 -13.91
N SER A 127 10.07 -16.57 -14.04
CA SER A 127 11.04 -17.37 -14.80
C SER A 127 11.49 -18.59 -13.98
N VAL A 128 11.36 -19.79 -14.53
CA VAL A 128 11.91 -21.03 -13.98
C VAL A 128 12.92 -21.58 -14.98
N THR A 129 14.15 -21.79 -14.54
CA THR A 129 15.18 -22.45 -15.35
C THR A 129 15.19 -23.94 -15.04
N THR A 130 14.98 -24.77 -16.05
CA THR A 130 15.02 -26.23 -15.96
C THR A 130 16.05 -26.77 -16.93
N THR A 131 16.75 -27.83 -16.54
CA THR A 131 17.65 -28.54 -17.44
C THR A 131 16.86 -29.55 -18.25
N GLU A 132 16.68 -29.30 -19.54
CA GLU A 132 16.12 -30.25 -20.49
C GLU A 132 17.24 -30.70 -21.44
N ASN A 133 17.47 -32.01 -21.53
CA ASN A 133 18.50 -32.61 -22.40
C ASN A 133 19.91 -32.00 -22.23
N GLY A 134 20.30 -31.68 -20.98
CA GLY A 134 21.62 -31.13 -20.67
C GLY A 134 21.81 -29.65 -20.98
N LYS A 135 20.77 -28.94 -21.46
CA LYS A 135 20.77 -27.47 -21.62
C LYS A 135 19.83 -26.81 -20.62
N SER A 136 20.26 -25.68 -20.06
CA SER A 136 19.39 -24.82 -19.26
C SER A 136 18.38 -24.10 -20.15
N VAL A 137 17.09 -24.33 -19.89
CA VAL A 137 15.96 -23.71 -20.58
C VAL A 137 15.18 -22.89 -19.55
N THR A 138 14.98 -21.60 -19.82
CA THR A 138 14.15 -20.72 -18.98
C THR A 138 12.72 -20.67 -19.52
N LYS A 139 11.74 -20.97 -18.66
CA LYS A 139 10.29 -20.95 -18.96
C LYS A 139 9.59 -19.91 -18.09
N GLN A 140 8.56 -19.25 -18.62
CA GLN A 140 7.65 -18.42 -17.83
C GLN A 140 6.49 -19.27 -17.31
N VAL A 141 6.27 -19.28 -16.00
CA VAL A 141 5.14 -19.97 -15.37
C VAL A 141 4.32 -19.00 -14.55
N ALA A 142 3.02 -19.24 -14.40
CA ALA A 142 2.18 -18.47 -13.50
C ALA A 142 2.74 -18.58 -12.07
N ALA A 143 2.89 -17.45 -11.39
CA ALA A 143 3.31 -17.45 -10.00
C ALA A 143 2.16 -17.96 -9.11
N LEU A 144 2.52 -18.69 -8.08
CA LEU A 144 1.55 -19.16 -7.09
C LEU A 144 1.08 -17.96 -6.25
N PRO A 145 -0.18 -17.95 -5.77
CA PRO A 145 -0.65 -16.94 -4.83
C PRO A 145 0.26 -16.79 -3.61
N SER A 146 0.91 -17.88 -3.19
CA SER A 146 1.85 -17.87 -2.07
C SER A 146 3.14 -17.09 -2.31
N GLU A 147 3.44 -16.74 -3.56
CA GLU A 147 4.61 -15.96 -3.96
C GLU A 147 4.30 -14.47 -4.07
N TYR A 148 3.04 -14.07 -3.86
CA TYR A 148 2.64 -12.68 -4.00
C TYR A 148 3.19 -11.86 -2.82
N THR A 149 3.92 -10.80 -3.14
CA THR A 149 4.55 -9.90 -2.17
C THR A 149 3.74 -8.64 -1.96
N ASN A 150 2.96 -8.21 -2.95
CA ASN A 150 2.15 -6.99 -2.87
C ASN A 150 0.83 -7.14 -3.63
N VAL A 151 -0.18 -6.43 -3.14
CA VAL A 151 -1.45 -6.20 -3.81
C VAL A 151 -1.52 -4.72 -4.19
N ARG A 152 -1.94 -4.43 -5.42
CA ARG A 152 -2.14 -3.07 -5.92
C ARG A 152 -3.53 -2.96 -6.52
N TRP A 153 -4.16 -1.81 -6.30
CA TRP A 153 -5.35 -1.40 -7.03
C TRP A 153 -5.01 -0.17 -7.87
N ALA A 154 -5.22 -0.25 -9.19
CA ALA A 154 -5.27 0.95 -10.03
C ALA A 154 -6.74 1.36 -10.14
N ILE A 155 -7.06 2.52 -9.59
CA ILE A 155 -8.42 3.05 -9.52
C ILE A 155 -8.54 4.10 -10.61
N GLY A 156 -9.57 4.08 -11.44
CA GLY A 156 -9.71 5.04 -12.54
C GLY A 156 -9.91 6.48 -12.04
N THR A 157 -10.73 6.68 -11.02
CA THR A 157 -10.98 8.02 -10.45
C THR A 157 -11.46 7.92 -9.00
N LEU A 158 -11.16 8.92 -8.17
CA LEU A 158 -11.75 9.17 -6.86
C LEU A 158 -12.35 10.60 -6.85
N LEU A 159 -13.64 10.70 -6.52
CA LEU A 159 -14.37 11.94 -6.33
C LEU A 159 -13.88 12.68 -5.09
N VAL A 160 -14.24 13.97 -4.99
CA VAL A 160 -13.91 14.81 -3.82
C VAL A 160 -14.48 14.17 -2.56
N ASP A 161 -13.65 14.04 -1.51
CA ASP A 161 -14.00 13.45 -0.21
C ASP A 161 -14.52 12.00 -0.26
N GLU A 162 -14.37 11.32 -1.40
CA GLU A 162 -14.79 9.93 -1.54
C GLU A 162 -13.93 9.01 -0.69
N THR A 163 -14.61 8.06 -0.05
CA THR A 163 -14.00 6.94 0.66
C THR A 163 -14.27 5.65 -0.10
N LEU A 164 -13.20 4.98 -0.53
CA LEU A 164 -13.24 3.68 -1.18
C LEU A 164 -12.62 2.64 -0.25
N LYS A 165 -13.31 1.52 -0.04
CA LYS A 165 -12.82 0.39 0.75
C LYS A 165 -12.47 -0.77 -0.18
N LEU A 166 -11.25 -1.26 -0.07
CA LEU A 166 -10.70 -2.37 -0.83
C LEU A 166 -10.15 -3.38 0.16
N SER A 167 -10.12 -4.66 -0.20
CA SER A 167 -9.56 -5.67 0.70
C SER A 167 -9.00 -6.88 0.00
N PHE A 168 -8.08 -7.53 0.70
CA PHE A 168 -7.53 -8.83 0.34
C PHE A 168 -7.42 -9.72 1.57
N LEU A 169 -7.27 -11.01 1.32
CA LEU A 169 -7.13 -12.02 2.33
C LEU A 169 -5.68 -12.47 2.41
N VAL A 170 -5.22 -12.69 3.63
CA VAL A 170 -3.95 -13.36 3.91
C VAL A 170 -4.20 -14.51 4.87
N LYS A 171 -3.36 -15.53 4.81
CA LYS A 171 -3.35 -16.64 5.74
C LYS A 171 -2.07 -16.56 6.57
N VAL A 172 -2.18 -16.69 7.88
CA VAL A 172 -1.02 -16.75 8.78
C VAL A 172 -0.26 -18.06 8.53
N ASN A 173 1.06 -17.98 8.46
CA ASN A 173 1.95 -19.12 8.19
C ASN A 173 2.10 -20.07 9.39
#